data_AF-A0A9W8D5Q6-F1
#
_entry.id   AF-A0A9W8D5Q6-F1
#
_cell.length_a   1.000
_cell.length_b   1.000
_cell.length_c   1.000
_cell.angle_alpha   90.00
_cell.angle_beta   90.00
_cell.angle_gamma   90.00
#
_symmetry.space_group_name_H-M   'P 1'
#
loop_
_entity.id
_entity.type
_entity.pdbx_description
1 polymer ?
#
loop_
_entity_poly.entity_id
_entity_poly.type
_entity_poly.pdbx_seq_one_letter_code
_entity_poly.pdbx_strand_id
1 'polypeptide(L)'
;MASSIRPILKSGAAKTRLERDTMGELEVPADKYYGCQTARSKMNFDICADTDRMPDAVIKAMGVLKKAAAVVNRDFGLDSKASDAIQQAAQEVIEGKLMEHFPLVVWQTGS
;
A
#
# COMPACT_ATOMS: atom_id res chain seq x y z
N MET A 1 16.36 -36.79 -25.49
CA MET A 1 15.86 -35.41 -25.43
C MET A 1 14.35 -35.47 -25.25
N ALA A 2 13.86 -35.43 -24.02
CA ALA A 2 12.43 -35.35 -23.70
C ALA A 2 12.22 -34.07 -22.89
N SER A 3 11.57 -33.08 -23.51
CA SER A 3 11.28 -31.79 -22.91
C SER A 3 10.20 -31.97 -21.84
N SER A 4 10.60 -31.83 -20.57
CA SER A 4 9.71 -31.87 -19.41
C SER A 4 8.98 -30.54 -19.28
N ILE A 5 7.76 -30.44 -19.82
CA ILE A 5 6.86 -29.33 -19.57
C ILE A 5 6.40 -29.41 -18.12
N ARG A 6 6.97 -28.55 -17.24
CA ARG A 6 6.48 -28.39 -15.87
C ARG A 6 5.13 -27.66 -15.93
N PRO A 7 4.07 -28.17 -15.27
CA PRO A 7 2.81 -27.46 -15.19
C PRO A 7 3.01 -26.19 -14.35
N ILE A 8 2.63 -25.04 -14.90
CA ILE A 8 2.48 -23.80 -14.13
C ILE A 8 1.30 -24.05 -13.19
N LEU A 9 1.60 -24.40 -11.94
CA LEU A 9 0.62 -24.39 -10.86
C LEU A 9 0.03 -22.97 -10.79
N LYS A 10 -1.22 -22.80 -11.20
CA LYS A 10 -2.02 -21.63 -10.81
C LYS A 10 -2.13 -21.68 -9.29
N SER A 11 -1.34 -20.86 -8.59
CA SER A 11 -1.52 -20.63 -7.15
C SER A 11 -2.98 -20.25 -6.92
N GLY A 12 -3.65 -20.90 -5.97
CA GLY A 12 -5.06 -20.63 -5.65
C GLY A 12 -5.29 -19.12 -5.54
N ALA A 13 -6.28 -18.62 -6.28
CA ALA A 13 -6.54 -17.19 -6.37
C ALA A 13 -6.67 -16.59 -4.97
N ALA A 14 -5.74 -15.70 -4.61
CA ALA A 14 -5.82 -14.95 -3.36
C ALA A 14 -7.18 -14.23 -3.34
N LYS A 15 -7.89 -14.28 -2.21
CA LYS A 15 -9.17 -13.59 -2.08
C LYS A 15 -8.97 -12.11 -2.42
N THR A 16 -9.82 -11.56 -3.28
CA THR A 16 -9.81 -10.13 -3.63
C THR A 16 -11.04 -9.44 -3.05
N ARG A 17 -10.95 -8.12 -2.91
CA ARG A 17 -12.08 -7.22 -2.63
C ARG A 17 -12.20 -6.21 -3.78
N LEU A 18 -13.41 -5.82 -4.11
CA LEU A 18 -13.66 -4.81 -5.13
C LEU A 18 -13.57 -3.42 -4.50
N GLU A 19 -12.74 -2.54 -5.07
CA GLU A 19 -12.67 -1.14 -4.70
C GLU A 19 -12.94 -0.25 -5.92
N ARG A 20 -13.36 0.99 -5.67
CA ARG A 20 -13.67 1.96 -6.72
C ARG A 20 -12.98 3.29 -6.45
N ASP A 21 -12.29 3.80 -7.47
CA ASP A 21 -11.82 5.18 -7.55
C ASP A 21 -12.53 5.93 -8.69
N THR A 22 -12.07 7.14 -9.02
CA THR A 22 -12.60 7.95 -10.11
C THR A 22 -12.34 7.35 -11.50
N MET A 23 -11.45 6.36 -11.62
CA MET A 23 -11.13 5.66 -12.87
C MET A 23 -11.89 4.33 -13.01
N GLY A 24 -12.73 3.97 -12.04
CA GLY A 24 -13.59 2.79 -12.08
C GLY A 24 -13.28 1.78 -10.97
N GLU A 25 -13.76 0.56 -11.17
CA GLU A 25 -13.60 -0.54 -10.22
C GLU A 25 -12.30 -1.31 -10.47
N LEU A 26 -11.69 -1.83 -9.40
CA LEU A 26 -10.48 -2.63 -9.44
C LEU A 26 -10.49 -3.66 -8.31
N GLU A 27 -10.09 -4.89 -8.62
CA GLU A 27 -9.86 -5.92 -7.61
C GLU A 27 -8.53 -5.70 -6.87
N VAL A 28 -8.59 -5.74 -5.54
CA VAL A 28 -7.44 -5.56 -4.65
C VAL A 28 -7.32 -6.78 -3.74
N PRO A 29 -6.11 -7.33 -3.48
CA PRO A 29 -5.93 -8.45 -2.56
C PRO A 29 -6.53 -8.16 -1.18
N ALA A 30 -7.37 -9.06 -0.67
CA ALA A 30 -8.14 -8.87 0.56
C ALA A 30 -7.25 -8.82 1.82
N ASP A 31 -6.02 -9.34 1.75
CA ASP A 31 -5.01 -9.37 2.80
C ASP A 31 -4.11 -8.11 2.82
N LYS A 32 -4.31 -7.15 1.90
CA LYS A 32 -3.49 -5.94 1.82
C LYS A 32 -4.29 -4.68 2.17
N TYR A 33 -3.70 -3.81 2.99
CA TYR A 33 -4.32 -2.55 3.42
C TYR A 33 -4.33 -1.44 2.36
N TYR A 34 -3.50 -1.53 1.31
CA TYR A 34 -3.53 -0.55 0.23
C TYR A 34 -4.82 -0.66 -0.59
N GLY A 35 -5.27 0.43 -1.20
CA GLY A 35 -6.49 0.47 -2.01
C GLY A 35 -6.25 0.44 -3.53
N CYS A 36 -7.33 0.69 -4.28
CA CYS A 36 -7.36 0.69 -5.74
C CYS A 36 -6.33 1.64 -6.38
N GLN A 37 -6.12 2.84 -5.82
CA GLN A 37 -5.14 3.79 -6.36
C GLN A 37 -3.70 3.24 -6.32
N THR A 38 -3.32 2.62 -5.20
CA THR A 38 -1.99 1.97 -5.08
C THR A 38 -1.89 0.76 -5.99
N ALA A 39 -2.94 -0.06 -6.08
CA ALA A 39 -2.97 -1.20 -6.98
C ALA A 39 -2.81 -0.77 -8.45
N ARG A 40 -3.49 0.29 -8.87
CA ARG A 40 -3.37 0.87 -10.22
C ARG A 40 -1.99 1.47 -10.46
N SER A 41 -1.43 2.20 -9.49
CA SER A 41 -0.07 2.73 -9.57
C SER A 41 0.96 1.61 -9.77
N LYS A 42 0.84 0.51 -9.00
CA LYS A 42 1.68 -0.67 -9.16
C LYS A 42 1.60 -1.27 -10.57
N MET A 43 0.42 -1.30 -11.18
CA MET A 43 0.23 -1.78 -12.57
C MET A 43 0.85 -0.83 -13.60
N ASN A 44 0.83 0.48 -13.33
CA ASN A 44 1.35 1.49 -14.25
C ASN A 44 2.87 1.65 -14.18
N PHE A 45 3.46 1.41 -13.00
CA PHE A 45 4.87 1.69 -12.70
C PHE A 45 5.57 0.43 -12.17
N ASP A 46 5.72 -0.57 -13.04
CA ASP A 46 6.42 -1.83 -12.74
C ASP A 46 7.88 -1.78 -13.24
N ILE A 47 8.63 -0.75 -12.82
CA ILE A 47 10.02 -0.52 -13.24
C ILE A 47 10.94 -0.87 -12.06
N CYS A 48 11.85 -1.81 -12.27
CA CYS A 48 12.81 -2.27 -11.24
C CYS A 48 12.13 -2.71 -9.93
N ALA A 49 10.95 -3.33 -10.01
CA ALA A 49 10.15 -3.68 -8.82
C ALA A 49 10.82 -4.67 -7.85
N ASP A 50 11.78 -5.44 -8.32
CA ASP A 50 12.55 -6.39 -7.51
C ASP A 50 13.73 -5.75 -6.78
N THR A 51 14.18 -4.56 -7.20
CA THR A 51 15.41 -3.92 -6.67
C THR A 51 15.14 -2.57 -6.02
N ASP A 52 14.23 -1.77 -6.57
CA ASP A 52 14.11 -0.34 -6.27
C ASP A 52 12.75 -0.04 -5.61
N ARG A 53 12.43 -0.80 -4.56
CA ARG A 53 11.27 -0.54 -3.70
C ARG A 53 11.44 0.79 -2.96
N MET A 54 10.32 1.45 -2.67
CA MET A 54 10.33 2.65 -1.83
C MET A 54 11.05 2.35 -0.50
N PRO A 55 12.09 3.14 -0.12
CA PRO A 55 12.85 2.85 1.09
C PRO A 55 12.00 2.92 2.36
N ASP A 56 12.22 1.99 3.30
CA ASP A 56 11.53 1.93 4.60
C ASP A 56 11.59 3.26 5.37
N ALA A 57 12.70 3.98 5.27
CA ALA A 57 12.86 5.28 5.93
C ALA A 57 11.82 6.30 5.43
N VAL A 58 11.51 6.31 4.13
CA VAL A 58 10.49 7.18 3.55
C VAL A 58 9.10 6.76 4.02
N ILE A 59 8.82 5.45 4.03
CA ILE A 59 7.54 4.90 4.50
C ILE A 59 7.31 5.26 5.98
N LYS A 60 8.32 5.08 6.83
CA LYS A 60 8.27 5.45 8.25
C LYS A 60 8.08 6.96 8.44
N ALA A 61 8.77 7.79 7.65
CA ALA A 61 8.59 9.24 7.68
C ALA A 61 7.16 9.65 7.31
N MET A 62 6.52 8.96 6.35
CA MET A 62 5.10 9.17 6.04
C MET A 62 4.19 8.81 7.22
N GLY A 63 4.53 7.76 7.98
CA GLY A 63 3.89 7.46 9.26
C GLY A 63 3.97 8.63 10.25
N VAL A 64 5.16 9.20 10.45
CA VAL A 64 5.36 10.38 11.31
C VAL A 64 4.49 11.56 10.85
N LEU A 65 4.53 11.87 9.55
CA LEU A 65 3.76 12.96 8.95
C LEU A 65 2.26 12.78 9.18
N LYS A 66 1.73 11.59 8.92
CA LYS A 66 0.29 11.31 9.08
C LYS A 66 -0.15 11.29 10.54
N LYS A 67 0.70 10.81 11.45
CA LYS A 67 0.43 10.90 12.89
C LYS A 67 0.34 12.37 13.34
N ALA A 68 1.31 13.19 12.97
CA ALA A 68 1.32 14.63 13.29
C ALA A 68 0.09 15.35 12.71
N ALA A 69 -0.25 15.07 11.44
CA ALA A 69 -1.44 15.64 10.79
C ALA A 69 -2.74 15.25 11.51
N ALA A 70 -2.87 14.01 11.98
CA ALA A 70 -4.06 13.56 12.72
C ALA A 70 -4.19 14.24 14.10
N VAL A 71 -3.07 14.47 14.79
CA VAL A 71 -3.03 15.23 16.05
C VAL A 71 -3.49 16.66 15.81
N VAL A 72 -2.87 17.37 14.86
CA VAL A 72 -3.21 18.77 14.60
C VAL A 72 -4.65 18.90 14.11
N ASN A 73 -5.09 18.07 13.16
CA ASN A 73 -6.44 18.19 12.59
C ASN A 73 -7.54 17.86 13.60
N ARG A 74 -7.26 17.14 14.70
CA ARG A 74 -8.22 16.94 15.79
C ARG A 74 -8.69 18.28 16.37
N ASP A 75 -7.77 19.25 16.48
CA ASP A 75 -8.07 20.59 16.99
C ASP A 75 -8.84 21.45 15.96
N PHE A 76 -8.81 21.07 14.68
CA PHE A 76 -9.49 21.76 13.58
C PHE A 76 -10.74 21.03 13.05
N GLY A 77 -11.28 20.07 13.82
CA GLY A 77 -12.58 19.44 13.54
C GLY A 77 -12.54 18.03 12.98
N LEU A 78 -11.39 17.36 12.98
CA LEU A 78 -11.34 15.92 12.76
C LEU A 78 -11.97 15.19 13.97
N ASP A 79 -12.89 14.26 13.69
CA ASP A 79 -13.49 13.40 14.71
C ASP A 79 -12.43 12.70 15.56
N SER A 80 -12.64 12.66 16.88
CA SER A 80 -11.65 12.14 17.83
C SER A 80 -11.37 10.65 17.61
N LYS A 81 -12.39 9.84 17.34
CA LYS A 81 -12.23 8.41 17.08
C LYS A 81 -11.46 8.17 15.79
N ALA A 82 -11.73 8.97 14.76
CA ALA A 82 -10.97 8.92 13.51
C ALA A 82 -9.51 9.35 13.73
N SER A 83 -9.26 10.43 14.48
CA SER A 83 -7.91 10.89 14.82
C SER A 83 -7.14 9.80 15.59
N ASP A 84 -7.74 9.21 16.62
CA ASP A 84 -7.10 8.17 17.44
C ASP A 84 -6.76 6.93 16.59
N ALA A 85 -7.68 6.50 15.71
CA ALA A 85 -7.44 5.38 14.79
C ALA A 85 -6.32 5.67 13.78
N ILE A 86 -6.27 6.88 13.20
CA ILE A 86 -5.21 7.27 12.26
C ILE A 86 -3.87 7.34 12.99
N GLN A 87 -3.83 7.90 14.21
CA GLN A 87 -2.61 7.96 15.01
C GLN A 87 -2.08 6.57 15.35
N GLN A 88 -2.96 5.62 15.68
CA GLN A 88 -2.58 4.22 15.92
C GLN A 88 -2.01 3.57 14.66
N ALA A 89 -2.72 3.62 13.53
CA ALA A 89 -2.25 3.04 12.28
C ALA A 89 -0.92 3.67 11.82
N ALA A 90 -0.79 4.99 11.96
CA ALA A 90 0.45 5.71 11.65
C ALA A 90 1.61 5.28 12.56
N GLN A 91 1.34 5.01 13.85
CA GLN A 91 2.33 4.47 14.77
C GLN A 91 2.82 3.08 14.34
N GLU A 92 1.94 2.20 13.87
CA GLU A 92 2.31 0.88 13.35
C GLU A 92 3.18 0.97 12.08
N VAL A 93 2.96 2.00 11.23
CA VAL A 93 3.84 2.30 10.10
C VAL A 93 5.23 2.75 10.57
N ILE A 94 5.30 3.67 11.56
CA ILE A 94 6.57 4.15 12.13
C ILE A 94 7.39 2.99 12.71
N GLU A 95 6.71 2.05 13.39
CA GLU A 95 7.30 0.85 13.97
C GLU A 95 7.73 -0.19 12.94
N GLY A 96 7.39 -0.01 11.66
CA GLY A 96 7.75 -0.95 10.60
C GLY A 96 6.83 -2.18 10.49
N LYS A 97 5.68 -2.20 11.17
CA LYS A 97 4.79 -3.38 11.20
C LYS A 97 4.05 -3.61 9.87
N LEU A 98 3.90 -2.56 9.08
CA LEU A 98 3.04 -2.56 7.89
C LEU A 98 3.81 -2.44 6.57
N MET A 99 5.13 -2.66 6.55
CA MET A 99 5.98 -2.42 5.36
C MET A 99 5.52 -3.22 4.13
N GLU A 100 4.98 -4.42 4.32
CA GLU A 100 4.48 -5.26 3.22
C GLU A 100 3.27 -4.66 2.46
N HIS A 101 2.63 -3.63 3.02
CA HIS A 101 1.48 -2.94 2.43
C HIS A 101 1.88 -1.71 1.60
N PHE A 102 3.17 -1.46 1.43
CA PHE A 102 3.70 -0.38 0.58
C PHE A 102 4.41 -1.00 -0.63
N PRO A 103 3.68 -1.39 -1.70
CA PRO A 103 4.22 -2.16 -2.81
C PRO A 103 4.95 -1.32 -3.87
N LEU A 104 4.94 0.01 -3.76
CA LEU A 104 5.40 0.91 -4.80
C LEU A 104 6.93 1.00 -4.86
N VAL A 105 7.40 1.34 -6.05
CA VAL A 105 8.81 1.53 -6.39
C VAL A 105 9.18 3.01 -6.35
N VAL A 106 10.48 3.28 -6.34
CA VAL A 106 11.01 4.65 -6.46
C VAL A 106 10.62 5.27 -7.81
N TRP A 107 10.59 4.46 -8.87
CA TRP A 107 10.30 4.88 -10.25
C TRP A 107 8.80 5.02 -10.52
N GLN A 108 8.18 5.99 -9.86
CA GLN A 108 6.75 6.33 -9.99
C GLN A 108 6.58 7.78 -10.48
N THR A 109 5.45 8.42 -10.16
CA THR A 109 5.22 9.85 -10.40
C THR A 109 6.31 10.72 -9.76
N GLY A 110 6.74 11.79 -10.44
CA GLY A 110 7.90 12.60 -10.03
C GLY A 110 7.63 13.75 -9.05
N SER A 111 6.45 13.82 -8.43
CA SER A 111 6.08 14.79 -7.39
C SER A 111 6.44 14.31 -6.00
#